data_AF-A0A397ABP3-F1
#
_entry.id   AF-A0A397ABP3-F1
#
_cell.length_a   1.000
_cell.length_b   1.000
_cell.length_c   1.000
_cell.angle_alpha   90.00
_cell.angle_beta   90.00
_cell.angle_gamma   90.00
#
_symmetry.space_group_name_H-M   'P 1'
#
loop_
_entity.id
_entity.type
_entity.pdbx_description
1 polymer ?
#
loop_
_entity_poly.entity_id
_entity_poly.type
_entity_poly.pdbx_seq_one_letter_code
_entity_poly.pdbx_strand_id
1 'polypeptide(L)'
;MDYTKICTAVFTPVEYGCCGLSEEDAIASAGRENVEVYHQNFTPLEWSLSHDRPLAKECYAKLIVDTTQQKRVLGFHYLGPNAGEVTQAIGIAIKLNATYDDFINTVGIHPTTAEIFTTLEITKESGNGTQASVASLIEMLNGVTVDTESVEVVIAPPAIFLATAKANLKPEIQVSAQNVNLTGLGAYTGEIAAEHLVERRALYGETDFVVAEKTKRALDHGLNVILCVGESLDERKSDQTLNVITRQLKAVADLLVNDLSLWSRVVVAYEPVWAIGTGVVATPEQAQDAHKNLRAYVTSHINPEVASELRIIYGGSVNAKNSAELIALHDTTVQTLTMVPSMENGRIRWEDSPLVRAVKFGRTLVVDEADKAPLEVVCVLKGLIEDGEMLLGDGRRIVDRAKGTFNDDHDDDGSVICIHPRFRLWVLANRPGYPFLGNNFFSEVGDIFSTHVLDNPDPASELALLQSYAPNVSTDVLMKLCAAFSELRSMVENGTMTYPYSTREAVAIAKHLEAFPEDGVAYTLENVLAFDGYDAALRQRLRDVFG
;
A
#
# COMPACT_ATOMS: atom_id res chain seq x y z
N MET A 1 36.20 5.76 31.36
CA MET A 1 35.45 4.96 30.38
C MET A 1 33.99 5.05 30.80
N ASP A 2 33.06 5.28 29.88
CA ASP A 2 31.63 5.29 30.22
C ASP A 2 31.15 3.84 30.28
N TYR A 3 30.88 3.36 31.49
CA TYR A 3 30.48 1.96 31.73
C TYR A 3 29.07 1.66 31.24
N THR A 4 28.20 2.67 31.07
CA THR A 4 26.86 2.47 30.51
C THR A 4 26.92 2.17 29.01
N LYS A 5 27.92 2.69 28.31
CA LYS A 5 28.08 2.53 26.85
C LYS A 5 29.00 1.37 26.45
N ILE A 6 29.12 0.34 27.30
CA ILE A 6 29.85 -0.89 26.98
C ILE A 6 28.91 -1.87 26.29
N CYS A 7 29.23 -2.20 25.04
CA CYS A 7 28.55 -3.25 24.27
C CYS A 7 28.69 -4.58 25.01
N THR A 8 27.56 -5.20 25.36
CA THR A 8 27.52 -6.48 26.09
C THR A 8 26.73 -7.48 25.26
N ALA A 9 27.31 -8.66 25.01
CA ALA A 9 26.64 -9.76 24.30
C ALA A 9 26.74 -11.06 25.11
N VAL A 10 25.69 -11.89 25.04
CA VAL A 10 25.56 -13.17 25.75
C VAL A 10 25.11 -14.23 24.74
N PHE A 11 25.98 -15.20 24.49
CA PHE A 11 25.77 -16.24 23.48
C PHE A 11 24.93 -17.40 24.04
N THR A 12 23.62 -17.18 24.09
CA THR A 12 22.57 -18.18 24.37
C THR A 12 21.97 -18.74 23.06
N PRO A 13 21.11 -19.79 23.10
CA PRO A 13 20.52 -20.39 21.88
C PRO A 13 19.71 -19.41 21.01
N VAL A 14 19.17 -18.36 21.61
CA VAL A 14 18.99 -17.07 20.94
C VAL A 14 19.96 -16.11 21.63
N GLU A 15 20.82 -15.43 20.87
CA GLU A 15 21.84 -14.56 21.45
C GLU A 15 21.21 -13.25 21.96
N TYR A 16 21.72 -12.74 23.07
CA TYR A 16 21.26 -11.48 23.66
C TYR A 16 22.34 -10.41 23.55
N GLY A 17 21.95 -9.16 23.30
CA GLY A 17 22.83 -8.01 23.17
C GLY A 17 22.24 -6.74 23.79
N CYS A 18 23.06 -5.94 24.48
CA CYS A 18 22.63 -4.65 25.01
C CYS A 18 23.75 -3.60 25.14
N CYS A 19 23.36 -2.32 25.17
CA CYS A 19 24.25 -1.18 25.35
C CYS A 19 23.42 0.04 25.82
N GLY A 20 23.99 0.89 26.67
CA GLY A 20 23.27 2.01 27.30
C GLY A 20 22.53 1.61 28.57
N LEU A 21 21.51 2.38 28.94
CA LEU A 21 20.73 2.20 30.17
C LEU A 21 19.70 1.06 30.04
N SER A 22 19.30 0.47 31.18
CA SER A 22 18.07 -0.32 31.28
C SER A 22 16.83 0.58 31.24
N GLU A 23 15.62 0.01 31.22
CA GLU A 23 14.39 0.82 31.30
C GLU A 23 14.29 1.48 32.68
N GLU A 24 14.64 0.71 33.71
CA GLU A 24 14.64 1.11 35.11
C GLU A 24 15.63 2.25 35.37
N ASP A 25 16.86 2.13 34.84
CA ASP A 25 17.89 3.17 34.94
C ASP A 25 17.53 4.41 34.12
N ALA A 26 16.97 4.24 32.92
CA ALA A 26 16.50 5.35 32.10
C ALA A 26 15.41 6.14 32.82
N ILE A 27 14.36 5.46 33.32
CA ILE A 27 13.26 6.06 34.08
C ILE A 27 13.78 6.75 35.35
N ALA A 28 14.74 6.14 36.07
CA ALA A 28 15.36 6.75 37.25
C ALA A 28 16.23 7.98 36.93
N SER A 29 16.78 8.07 35.72
CA SER A 29 17.65 9.17 35.28
C SER A 29 16.91 10.36 34.66
N ALA A 30 15.83 10.11 33.91
CA ALA A 30 15.13 11.12 33.11
C ALA A 30 13.68 11.40 33.58
N GLY A 31 13.08 10.53 34.40
CA GLY A 31 11.65 10.59 34.74
C GLY A 31 10.81 9.66 33.86
N ARG A 32 9.70 9.11 34.38
CA ARG A 32 8.91 8.08 33.69
C ARG A 32 8.19 8.63 32.46
N GLU A 33 7.77 9.88 32.57
CA GLU A 33 7.08 10.70 31.59
C GLU A 33 7.97 11.15 30.42
N ASN A 34 9.30 11.11 30.60
CA ASN A 34 10.28 11.52 29.59
C ASN A 34 10.95 10.34 28.87
N VAL A 35 10.63 9.10 29.27
CA VAL A 35 11.17 7.87 28.68
C VAL A 35 10.10 7.12 27.91
N GLU A 36 10.37 6.89 26.62
CA GLU A 36 9.53 6.10 25.72
C GLU A 36 10.30 4.86 25.25
N VAL A 37 9.62 3.72 25.12
CA VAL A 37 10.27 2.42 24.87
C VAL A 37 9.70 1.78 23.61
N TYR A 38 10.40 1.97 22.49
CA TYR A 38 10.08 1.37 21.19
C TYR A 38 10.51 -0.10 21.17
N HIS A 39 9.62 -1.03 20.80
CA HIS A 39 9.88 -2.46 20.93
C HIS A 39 9.02 -3.35 20.02
N GLN A 40 9.55 -4.52 19.63
CA GLN A 40 8.85 -5.46 18.76
C GLN A 40 9.37 -6.90 18.89
N ASN A 41 8.46 -7.88 18.89
CA ASN A 41 8.79 -9.28 18.58
C ASN A 41 8.89 -9.43 17.06
N PHE A 42 9.94 -10.09 16.57
CA PHE A 42 10.19 -10.21 15.13
C PHE A 42 10.71 -11.61 14.77
N THR A 43 10.81 -11.91 13.47
CA THR A 43 11.46 -13.11 12.96
C THR A 43 12.55 -12.71 11.96
N PRO A 44 13.83 -13.10 12.17
CA PRO A 44 14.89 -12.88 11.18
C PRO A 44 14.52 -13.45 9.81
N LEU A 45 14.80 -12.74 8.70
CA LEU A 45 14.47 -13.25 7.36
C LEU A 45 15.22 -14.55 7.04
N GLU A 46 16.47 -14.70 7.51
CA GLU A 46 17.22 -15.96 7.44
C GLU A 46 16.56 -17.14 8.19
N TRP A 47 15.60 -16.87 9.07
CA TRP A 47 14.84 -17.89 9.81
C TRP A 47 13.41 -18.07 9.27
N SER A 48 12.82 -17.06 8.61
CA SER A 48 11.44 -17.13 8.09
C SER A 48 11.24 -18.23 7.03
N LEU A 49 12.31 -18.57 6.31
CA LEU A 49 12.33 -19.63 5.30
C LEU A 49 12.43 -21.06 5.89
N SER A 50 12.56 -21.23 7.21
CA SER A 50 12.80 -22.53 7.86
C SER A 50 11.75 -22.82 8.94
N HIS A 51 10.86 -23.78 8.66
CA HIS A 51 9.80 -24.18 9.60
C HIS A 51 10.33 -24.88 10.87
N ASP A 52 11.58 -25.37 10.86
CA ASP A 52 12.22 -26.11 11.95
C ASP A 52 12.93 -25.21 12.99
N ARG A 53 12.76 -23.88 12.95
CA ARG A 53 13.33 -22.93 13.92
C ARG A 53 12.28 -22.44 14.94
N PRO A 54 11.97 -23.20 16.01
CA PRO A 54 10.93 -22.82 16.98
C PRO A 54 11.22 -21.48 17.69
N LEU A 55 12.51 -21.19 17.92
CA LEU A 55 12.99 -19.96 18.55
C LEU A 55 12.75 -18.68 17.70
N ALA A 56 12.29 -18.80 16.45
CA ALA A 56 11.99 -17.68 15.58
C ALA A 56 10.83 -16.78 16.05
N LYS A 57 10.07 -17.24 17.04
CA LYS A 57 9.01 -16.46 17.71
C LYS A 57 9.47 -15.81 19.02
N GLU A 58 10.71 -16.04 19.42
CA GLU A 58 11.32 -15.53 20.66
C GLU A 58 12.29 -14.36 20.41
N CYS A 59 12.54 -13.99 19.14
CA CYS A 59 13.39 -12.86 18.80
C CYS A 59 12.69 -11.53 19.08
N TYR A 60 13.42 -10.59 19.69
CA TYR A 60 12.88 -9.35 20.26
C TYR A 60 13.87 -8.19 20.13
N ALA A 61 13.37 -7.00 19.84
CA ALA A 61 14.14 -5.77 19.67
C ALA A 61 13.56 -4.63 20.52
N LYS A 62 14.41 -3.77 21.08
CA LYS A 62 14.00 -2.64 21.93
C LYS A 62 14.99 -1.46 21.90
N LEU A 63 14.47 -0.25 21.70
CA LEU A 63 15.15 1.03 21.94
C LEU A 63 14.46 1.78 23.09
N ILE A 64 15.27 2.44 23.93
CA ILE A 64 14.82 3.26 25.06
C ILE A 64 15.29 4.68 24.78
N VAL A 65 14.38 5.65 24.75
CA VAL A 65 14.68 7.00 24.28
C VAL A 65 14.20 8.10 25.22
N ASP A 66 14.93 9.22 25.25
CA ASP A 66 14.55 10.42 25.98
C ASP A 66 13.76 11.38 25.06
N THR A 67 12.46 11.53 25.34
CA THR A 67 11.57 12.37 24.53
C THR A 67 11.89 13.87 24.65
N THR A 68 12.52 14.30 25.74
CA THR A 68 12.96 15.70 25.93
C THR A 68 14.22 16.05 25.14
N GLN A 69 15.04 15.05 24.83
CA GLN A 69 16.29 15.18 24.07
C GLN A 69 16.14 14.72 22.61
N GLN A 70 15.09 15.17 21.91
CA GLN A 70 14.84 14.81 20.50
C GLN A 70 14.81 13.28 20.25
N LYS A 71 14.21 12.51 21.18
CA LYS A 71 14.22 11.03 21.15
C LYS A 71 15.62 10.41 21.10
N ARG A 72 16.62 11.05 21.72
CA ARG A 72 17.98 10.49 21.89
C ARG A 72 17.93 9.09 22.52
N VAL A 73 18.61 8.12 21.92
CA VAL A 73 18.68 6.75 22.44
C VAL A 73 19.53 6.72 23.71
N LEU A 74 18.87 6.35 24.82
CA LEU A 74 19.49 6.11 26.13
C LEU A 74 19.97 4.66 26.28
N GLY A 75 19.25 3.71 25.68
CA GLY A 75 19.48 2.28 25.87
C GLY A 75 18.94 1.42 24.74
N PHE A 76 19.53 0.24 24.58
CA PHE A 76 19.28 -0.71 23.52
C PHE A 76 19.32 -2.13 24.08
N HIS A 77 18.36 -2.97 23.67
CA HIS A 77 18.36 -4.40 23.95
C HIS A 77 17.88 -5.18 22.71
N TYR A 78 18.49 -6.33 22.48
CA TYR A 78 18.24 -7.20 21.34
C TYR A 78 18.35 -8.67 21.76
N LEU A 79 17.49 -9.51 21.19
CA LEU A 79 17.46 -10.96 21.36
C LEU A 79 17.23 -11.56 19.97
N GLY A 80 18.27 -12.13 19.37
CA GLY A 80 18.27 -12.64 17.99
C GLY A 80 19.68 -13.07 17.55
N PRO A 81 19.84 -13.66 16.35
CA PRO A 81 21.16 -14.05 15.84
C PRO A 81 22.07 -12.84 15.60
N ASN A 82 23.39 -13.06 15.63
CA ASN A 82 24.42 -12.04 15.36
C ASN A 82 24.34 -10.85 16.36
N ALA A 83 24.03 -11.14 17.63
CA ALA A 83 23.82 -10.11 18.65
C ALA A 83 25.10 -9.35 18.98
N GLY A 84 26.27 -9.97 18.81
CA GLY A 84 27.56 -9.30 18.97
C GLY A 84 27.75 -8.17 17.96
N GLU A 85 27.53 -8.47 16.68
CA GLU A 85 27.64 -7.57 15.54
C GLU A 85 26.65 -6.40 15.65
N VAL A 86 25.37 -6.71 15.87
CA VAL A 86 24.29 -5.71 16.02
C VAL A 86 24.57 -4.78 17.21
N THR A 87 24.98 -5.33 18.37
CA THR A 87 25.30 -4.52 19.56
C THR A 87 26.56 -3.67 19.38
N GLN A 88 27.53 -4.12 18.59
CA GLN A 88 28.73 -3.34 18.32
C GLN A 88 28.43 -2.14 17.41
N ALA A 89 27.61 -2.31 16.37
CA ALA A 89 27.16 -1.20 15.52
C ALA A 89 26.30 -0.19 16.30
N ILE A 90 25.26 -0.65 17.00
CA ILE A 90 24.33 0.24 17.72
C ILE A 90 25.00 0.87 18.94
N GLY A 91 25.97 0.18 19.56
CA GLY A 91 26.82 0.75 20.58
C GLY A 91 27.79 1.84 20.08
N ILE A 92 28.01 1.99 18.78
CA ILE A 92 28.67 3.18 18.20
C ILE A 92 27.65 4.32 18.08
N ALA A 93 26.44 4.05 17.57
CA ALA A 93 25.36 5.04 17.46
C ALA A 93 25.02 5.71 18.82
N ILE A 94 24.91 4.93 19.90
CA ILE A 94 24.68 5.44 21.27
C ILE A 94 25.87 6.28 21.80
N LYS A 95 27.09 6.05 21.31
CA LYS A 95 28.27 6.89 21.63
C LYS A 95 28.28 8.20 20.84
N LEU A 96 27.77 8.19 19.61
CA LEU A 96 27.55 9.38 18.77
C LEU A 96 26.29 10.18 19.18
N ASN A 97 25.45 9.62 20.05
CA ASN A 97 24.19 10.18 20.56
C ASN A 97 23.04 10.17 19.54
N ALA A 98 22.97 9.13 18.71
CA ALA A 98 21.86 8.90 17.79
C ALA A 98 20.48 8.99 18.47
N THR A 99 19.52 9.48 17.71
CA THR A 99 18.10 9.64 18.02
C THR A 99 17.29 8.49 17.43
N TYR A 100 16.08 8.26 17.92
CA TYR A 100 15.12 7.34 17.29
C TYR A 100 14.96 7.59 15.79
N ASP A 101 14.87 8.87 15.40
CA ASP A 101 14.66 9.27 14.01
C ASP A 101 15.86 8.89 13.12
N ASP A 102 17.10 8.83 13.65
CA ASP A 102 18.26 8.33 12.89
C ASP A 102 18.13 6.84 12.52
N PHE A 103 17.50 6.03 13.38
CA PHE A 103 17.24 4.62 13.09
C PHE A 103 16.11 4.47 12.07
N ILE A 104 14.99 5.18 12.23
CA ILE A 104 13.83 5.06 11.31
C ILE A 104 14.12 5.65 9.93
N ASN A 105 14.96 6.69 9.83
CA ASN A 105 15.41 7.22 8.53
C ASN A 105 16.54 6.40 7.89
N THR A 106 17.05 5.34 8.54
CA THR A 106 18.03 4.42 7.94
C THR A 106 17.30 3.40 7.07
N VAL A 107 17.66 3.32 5.78
CA VAL A 107 17.06 2.36 4.85
C VAL A 107 17.80 1.02 4.90
N GLY A 108 17.07 -0.08 5.13
CA GLY A 108 17.56 -1.44 4.90
C GLY A 108 17.73 -1.69 3.40
N ILE A 109 18.97 -1.72 2.91
CA ILE A 109 19.28 -2.03 1.50
C ILE A 109 19.28 -3.55 1.28
N HIS A 110 19.59 -4.32 2.32
CA HIS A 110 19.55 -5.79 2.35
C HIS A 110 18.93 -6.27 3.67
N PRO A 111 18.23 -7.41 3.67
CA PRO A 111 17.60 -7.94 4.87
C PRO A 111 18.67 -8.43 5.86
N THR A 112 18.83 -7.68 6.95
CA THR A 112 19.79 -7.98 8.03
C THR A 112 19.06 -8.00 9.36
N THR A 113 19.57 -8.71 10.36
CA THR A 113 18.91 -8.77 11.66
C THR A 113 18.95 -7.45 12.46
N ALA A 114 19.70 -6.45 11.97
CA ALA A 114 19.65 -5.07 12.46
C ALA A 114 18.48 -4.25 11.89
N GLU A 115 17.87 -4.67 10.78
CA GLU A 115 16.79 -3.96 10.08
C GLU A 115 15.53 -3.77 10.95
N ILE A 116 15.30 -4.65 11.94
CA ILE A 116 14.21 -4.46 12.90
C ILE A 116 14.27 -3.09 13.60
N PHE A 117 15.46 -2.52 13.80
CA PHE A 117 15.62 -1.21 14.44
C PHE A 117 15.20 -0.03 13.56
N THR A 118 15.10 -0.20 12.24
CA THR A 118 14.57 0.82 11.32
C THR A 118 13.04 0.75 11.19
N THR A 119 12.41 -0.26 11.80
CA THR A 119 10.97 -0.57 11.68
C THR A 119 10.25 -0.67 13.05
N LEU A 120 10.91 -0.30 14.14
CA LEU A 120 10.33 -0.26 15.50
C LEU A 120 9.30 0.87 15.67
N GLU A 121 8.10 0.74 15.09
CA GLU A 121 7.02 1.75 15.22
C GLU A 121 6.20 1.61 16.53
N ILE A 122 6.20 0.43 17.15
CA ILE A 122 5.40 0.12 18.35
C ILE A 122 6.15 0.56 19.61
N THR A 123 5.46 1.19 20.57
CA THR A 123 6.00 1.50 21.91
C THR A 123 5.28 0.73 23.00
N LYS A 124 5.93 0.53 24.15
CA LYS A 124 5.25 -0.01 25.35
C LYS A 124 4.10 0.89 25.81
N GLU A 125 4.21 2.18 25.49
CA GLU A 125 3.20 3.22 25.70
C GLU A 125 2.05 3.16 24.67
N SER A 126 2.26 2.63 23.46
CA SER A 126 1.25 2.49 22.40
C SER A 126 0.23 1.36 22.66
N GLY A 127 0.18 0.85 23.89
CA GLY A 127 -0.96 0.11 24.44
C GLY A 127 -2.21 1.00 24.53
N ASN A 128 -2.84 1.26 23.39
CA ASN A 128 -4.05 2.06 23.28
C ASN A 128 -5.17 1.50 24.16
N GLY A 129 -5.64 2.31 25.12
CA GLY A 129 -6.54 1.86 26.17
C GLY A 129 -6.03 2.09 27.59
N THR A 130 -5.41 3.23 27.87
CA THR A 130 -5.40 3.79 29.23
C THR A 130 -6.45 4.89 29.32
N GLN A 131 -6.92 5.23 30.54
CA GLN A 131 -7.87 6.34 30.69
C GLN A 131 -7.29 7.67 30.16
N ALA A 132 -5.97 7.89 30.30
CA ALA A 132 -5.29 9.10 29.83
C ALA A 132 -5.14 9.12 28.29
N SER A 133 -4.67 8.04 27.67
CA SER A 133 -4.53 7.98 26.20
C SER A 133 -5.89 8.02 25.48
N VAL A 134 -6.93 7.42 26.06
CA VAL A 134 -8.31 7.54 25.54
C VAL A 134 -8.84 8.96 25.70
N ALA A 135 -8.62 9.63 26.84
CA ALA A 135 -9.07 11.02 27.02
C ALA A 135 -8.39 11.98 26.03
N SER A 136 -7.07 11.87 25.84
CA SER A 136 -6.31 12.65 24.86
C SER A 136 -6.80 12.41 23.42
N LEU A 137 -7.08 11.16 23.05
CA LEU A 137 -7.62 10.83 21.73
C LEU A 137 -9.01 11.45 21.52
N ILE A 138 -9.88 11.43 22.54
CA ILE A 138 -11.21 12.05 22.48
C ILE A 138 -11.11 13.58 22.34
N GLU A 139 -10.22 14.23 23.08
CA GLU A 139 -9.98 15.68 22.97
C GLU A 139 -9.50 16.06 21.56
N MET A 140 -8.54 15.31 21.01
CA MET A 140 -8.05 15.49 19.64
C MET A 140 -9.17 15.30 18.61
N LEU A 141 -9.93 14.20 18.68
CA LEU A 141 -11.02 13.89 17.75
C LEU A 141 -12.16 14.91 17.81
N ASN A 142 -12.45 15.46 18.98
CA ASN A 142 -13.44 16.54 19.14
C ASN A 142 -12.97 17.86 18.50
N GLY A 143 -11.65 18.10 18.40
CA GLY A 143 -11.06 19.24 17.69
C GLY A 143 -11.13 19.14 16.15
N VAL A 144 -11.41 17.96 15.59
CA VAL A 144 -11.49 17.74 14.14
C VAL A 144 -12.84 18.19 13.59
N THR A 145 -12.84 18.95 12.51
CA THR A 145 -14.06 19.21 11.71
C THR A 145 -14.37 17.98 10.86
N VAL A 146 -15.60 17.47 10.93
CA VAL A 146 -16.06 16.29 10.16
C VAL A 146 -17.18 16.76 9.24
N ASP A 147 -17.05 16.49 7.95
CA ASP A 147 -18.12 16.69 6.97
C ASP A 147 -19.00 15.44 6.92
N THR A 148 -20.14 15.49 7.59
CA THR A 148 -21.13 14.40 7.65
C THR A 148 -21.99 14.26 6.38
N GLU A 149 -21.89 15.17 5.41
CA GLU A 149 -22.49 14.95 4.07
C GLU A 149 -21.60 14.04 3.21
N SER A 150 -20.28 14.03 3.44
CA SER A 150 -19.31 13.26 2.64
C SER A 150 -18.69 12.05 3.34
N VAL A 151 -18.54 12.04 4.68
CA VAL A 151 -17.79 11.01 5.43
C VAL A 151 -18.47 10.61 6.74
N GLU A 152 -18.65 9.31 6.95
CA GLU A 152 -19.05 8.73 8.25
C GLU A 152 -17.79 8.33 9.05
N VAL A 153 -17.61 8.87 10.26
CA VAL A 153 -16.44 8.61 11.11
C VAL A 153 -16.83 7.71 12.26
N VAL A 154 -16.10 6.59 12.42
CA VAL A 154 -16.39 5.55 13.40
C VAL A 154 -15.12 5.21 14.20
N ILE A 155 -15.23 5.15 15.53
CA ILE A 155 -14.11 4.84 16.45
C ILE A 155 -14.45 3.59 17.26
N ALA A 156 -13.51 2.64 17.33
CA ALA A 156 -13.72 1.32 17.93
C ALA A 156 -12.75 1.00 19.10
N PRO A 157 -12.98 1.52 20.32
CA PRO A 157 -12.06 1.35 21.44
C PRO A 157 -12.27 0.03 22.22
N PRO A 158 -11.33 -0.31 23.13
CA PRO A 158 -11.48 -1.41 24.08
C PRO A 158 -12.75 -1.28 24.93
N ALA A 159 -13.40 -2.40 25.24
CA ALA A 159 -14.77 -2.43 25.78
C ALA A 159 -14.96 -1.58 27.05
N ILE A 160 -13.94 -1.58 27.91
CA ILE A 160 -13.91 -0.85 29.18
C ILE A 160 -13.98 0.68 29.03
N PHE A 161 -13.79 1.22 27.82
CA PHE A 161 -13.86 2.65 27.52
C PHE A 161 -15.09 3.06 26.71
N LEU A 162 -16.02 2.15 26.40
CA LEU A 162 -17.12 2.48 25.50
C LEU A 162 -18.11 3.50 26.05
N ALA A 163 -18.43 3.40 27.35
CA ALA A 163 -19.20 4.43 28.03
C ALA A 163 -18.47 5.78 28.00
N THR A 164 -17.14 5.79 28.17
CA THR A 164 -16.32 7.00 28.14
C THR A 164 -16.29 7.64 26.75
N ALA A 165 -16.01 6.86 25.70
CA ALA A 165 -16.00 7.35 24.33
C ALA A 165 -17.38 7.88 23.91
N LYS A 166 -18.44 7.09 24.13
CA LYS A 166 -19.82 7.44 23.75
C LYS A 166 -20.41 8.62 24.53
N ALA A 167 -19.88 8.92 25.71
CA ALA A 167 -20.31 10.06 26.52
C ALA A 167 -19.51 11.36 26.27
N ASN A 168 -18.34 11.29 25.61
CA ASN A 168 -17.43 12.43 25.48
C ASN A 168 -17.01 12.75 24.03
N LEU A 169 -17.22 11.85 23.06
CA LEU A 169 -17.09 12.19 21.64
C LEU A 169 -18.29 13.00 21.15
N LYS A 170 -18.02 13.94 20.24
CA LYS A 170 -19.02 14.73 19.52
C LYS A 170 -19.91 13.84 18.63
N PRO A 171 -21.18 14.22 18.37
CA PRO A 171 -22.18 13.34 17.75
C PRO A 171 -21.88 12.97 16.29
N GLU A 172 -21.00 13.69 15.60
CA GLU A 172 -20.54 13.37 14.25
C GLU A 172 -19.54 12.20 14.21
N ILE A 173 -19.05 11.74 15.37
CA ILE A 173 -18.14 10.59 15.50
C ILE A 173 -18.85 9.47 16.22
N GLN A 174 -19.14 8.39 15.49
CA GLN A 174 -19.82 7.23 16.04
C GLN A 174 -18.87 6.34 16.85
N VAL A 175 -19.43 5.66 17.85
CA VAL A 175 -18.70 4.72 18.71
C VAL A 175 -19.17 3.31 18.41
N SER A 176 -18.38 2.63 17.59
CA SER A 176 -18.35 1.18 17.39
C SER A 176 -17.34 0.58 18.37
N ALA A 177 -16.98 -0.71 18.22
CA ALA A 177 -15.97 -1.38 19.07
C ALA A 177 -15.47 -2.76 18.56
N GLN A 178 -14.98 -3.64 19.46
CA GLN A 178 -14.17 -4.85 19.16
C GLN A 178 -14.59 -6.24 19.81
N ASN A 179 -15.87 -6.59 20.10
CA ASN A 179 -16.46 -7.98 20.19
C ASN A 179 -17.95 -8.15 20.64
N VAL A 180 -18.81 -8.67 19.75
CA VAL A 180 -20.17 -9.12 20.03
C VAL A 180 -20.09 -10.62 20.24
N ASN A 181 -20.55 -11.09 21.39
CA ASN A 181 -20.69 -12.52 21.65
C ASN A 181 -21.81 -13.10 20.77
N LEU A 182 -21.56 -14.31 20.26
CA LEU A 182 -22.53 -15.15 19.57
C LEU A 182 -23.75 -15.44 20.44
N THR A 183 -23.49 -15.76 21.72
CA THR A 183 -24.53 -16.04 22.70
C THR A 183 -24.99 -14.77 23.40
N GLY A 184 -26.28 -14.76 23.76
CA GLY A 184 -26.91 -13.61 24.42
C GLY A 184 -26.61 -13.53 25.91
N LEU A 185 -27.50 -12.87 26.65
CA LEU A 185 -27.47 -12.83 28.11
C LEU A 185 -27.38 -14.24 28.71
N GLY A 186 -26.31 -14.53 29.45
CA GLY A 186 -26.07 -15.87 30.01
C GLY A 186 -24.73 -16.01 30.74
N ALA A 187 -24.38 -17.23 31.14
CA ALA A 187 -23.20 -17.55 31.94
C ALA A 187 -21.90 -17.61 31.11
N TYR A 188 -21.63 -16.56 30.33
CA TYR A 188 -20.49 -16.46 29.42
C TYR A 188 -19.44 -15.48 29.97
N THR A 189 -18.65 -15.96 30.93
CA THR A 189 -17.72 -15.14 31.74
C THR A 189 -16.73 -14.36 30.87
N GLY A 190 -16.76 -13.03 30.99
CA GLY A 190 -15.86 -12.11 30.27
C GLY A 190 -16.31 -11.75 28.85
N GLU A 191 -17.35 -12.41 28.33
CA GLU A 191 -17.90 -12.12 27.00
C GLU A 191 -19.06 -11.11 27.04
N ILE A 192 -19.28 -10.43 25.91
CA ILE A 192 -20.19 -9.27 25.85
C ILE A 192 -21.24 -9.46 24.76
N ALA A 193 -22.49 -9.71 25.17
CA ALA A 193 -23.64 -9.92 24.27
C ALA A 193 -23.95 -8.70 23.38
N ALA A 194 -24.61 -8.92 22.24
CA ALA A 194 -25.16 -7.84 21.40
C ALA A 194 -26.09 -6.94 22.23
N GLU A 195 -26.87 -7.55 23.11
CA GLU A 195 -27.77 -6.93 24.08
C GLU A 195 -27.08 -5.98 25.09
N HIS A 196 -25.74 -6.00 25.19
CA HIS A 196 -24.95 -5.07 26.01
C HIS A 196 -24.27 -3.96 25.20
N LEU A 197 -24.39 -3.96 23.86
CA LEU A 197 -23.46 -3.26 22.96
C LEU A 197 -24.13 -2.49 21.84
N VAL A 198 -23.31 -1.64 21.21
CA VAL A 198 -23.49 -1.17 19.85
C VAL A 198 -22.16 -1.44 19.13
N GLU A 199 -22.18 -2.37 18.15
CA GLU A 199 -21.13 -2.84 17.21
C GLU A 199 -19.75 -3.32 17.71
N ARG A 200 -19.21 -4.51 17.28
CA ARG A 200 -18.06 -5.15 17.98
C ARG A 200 -17.40 -6.50 17.35
N ARG A 201 -16.14 -6.57 16.82
CA ARG A 201 -14.97 -7.60 16.88
C ARG A 201 -13.76 -7.15 15.99
N ALA A 202 -12.67 -7.86 15.60
CA ALA A 202 -12.16 -9.27 15.59
C ALA A 202 -10.89 -9.52 16.49
N LEU A 203 -10.53 -10.79 16.82
CA LEU A 203 -9.15 -11.28 17.23
C LEU A 203 -9.05 -12.80 17.63
N TYR A 204 -10.13 -13.60 17.63
CA TYR A 204 -10.23 -14.79 18.51
C TYR A 204 -10.39 -16.17 17.83
N GLY A 205 -9.87 -16.36 16.60
CA GLY A 205 -9.90 -17.67 15.94
C GLY A 205 -11.31 -18.18 15.60
N GLU A 206 -12.19 -17.26 15.23
CA GLU A 206 -13.61 -17.52 14.98
C GLU A 206 -13.83 -18.07 13.57
N THR A 207 -14.81 -18.96 13.39
CA THR A 207 -15.16 -19.51 12.07
C THR A 207 -16.17 -18.63 11.35
N ASP A 208 -16.24 -18.74 10.02
CA ASP A 208 -17.18 -18.01 9.16
C ASP A 208 -18.63 -18.06 9.70
N PHE A 209 -19.06 -19.23 10.19
CA PHE A 209 -20.37 -19.46 10.81
C PHE A 209 -20.57 -18.65 12.10
N VAL A 210 -19.55 -18.57 12.97
CA VAL A 210 -19.61 -17.77 14.20
C VAL A 210 -19.68 -16.27 13.87
N VAL A 211 -18.92 -15.81 12.88
CA VAL A 211 -18.96 -14.42 12.40
C VAL A 211 -20.32 -14.08 11.76
N ALA A 212 -20.89 -15.00 10.99
CA ALA A 212 -22.21 -14.86 10.38
C ALA A 212 -23.34 -14.76 11.42
N GLU A 213 -23.41 -15.70 12.36
CA GLU A 213 -24.42 -15.70 13.42
C GLU A 213 -24.30 -14.44 14.32
N LYS A 214 -23.08 -13.98 14.61
CA LYS A 214 -22.85 -12.69 15.30
C LYS A 214 -23.37 -11.50 14.49
N THR A 215 -23.08 -11.47 13.19
CA THR A 215 -23.55 -10.42 12.27
C THR A 215 -25.07 -10.37 12.27
N LYS A 216 -25.73 -11.52 12.13
CA LYS A 216 -27.18 -11.65 12.23
C LYS A 216 -27.71 -11.18 13.59
N ARG A 217 -27.09 -11.61 14.70
CA ARG A 217 -27.47 -11.19 16.06
C ARG A 217 -27.38 -9.68 16.24
N ALA A 218 -26.31 -9.04 15.77
CA ALA A 218 -26.13 -7.60 15.87
C ALA A 218 -27.22 -6.85 15.09
N LEU A 219 -27.46 -7.24 13.83
CA LEU A 219 -28.50 -6.65 12.98
C LEU A 219 -29.92 -6.80 13.57
N ASP A 220 -30.21 -7.94 14.19
CA ASP A 220 -31.48 -8.22 14.87
C ASP A 220 -31.71 -7.37 16.14
N HIS A 221 -30.63 -6.92 16.80
CA HIS A 221 -30.69 -6.00 17.94
C HIS A 221 -30.59 -4.53 17.53
N GLY A 222 -30.82 -4.22 16.24
CA GLY A 222 -30.84 -2.87 15.71
C GLY A 222 -29.46 -2.24 15.50
N LEU A 223 -28.39 -3.02 15.57
CA LEU A 223 -27.03 -2.54 15.36
C LEU A 223 -26.70 -2.48 13.86
N ASN A 224 -25.68 -1.71 13.51
CA ASN A 224 -24.95 -1.86 12.26
C ASN A 224 -23.85 -2.93 12.44
N VAL A 225 -23.16 -3.31 11.37
CA VAL A 225 -22.01 -4.24 11.42
C VAL A 225 -20.92 -3.84 10.41
N ILE A 226 -19.70 -3.61 10.91
CA ILE A 226 -18.49 -3.72 10.11
C ILE A 226 -18.05 -5.19 10.11
N LEU A 227 -18.10 -5.82 8.94
CA LEU A 227 -17.79 -7.23 8.69
C LEU A 227 -16.39 -7.37 8.07
N CYS A 228 -15.41 -7.82 8.86
CA CYS A 228 -14.06 -8.09 8.37
C CYS A 228 -14.02 -9.40 7.56
N VAL A 229 -13.41 -9.36 6.37
CA VAL A 229 -13.14 -10.52 5.50
C VAL A 229 -11.71 -10.43 4.96
N GLY A 230 -11.06 -11.57 4.73
CA GLY A 230 -9.65 -11.61 4.31
C GLY A 230 -9.00 -12.98 4.42
N GLU A 231 -7.91 -13.16 3.69
CA GLU A 231 -7.15 -14.40 3.58
C GLU A 231 -5.79 -14.35 4.29
N SER A 232 -5.31 -15.52 4.73
CA SER A 232 -3.97 -15.69 5.26
C SER A 232 -2.89 -15.71 4.16
N LEU A 233 -1.62 -15.57 4.54
CA LEU A 233 -0.50 -15.51 3.59
C LEU A 233 -0.39 -16.78 2.74
N ASP A 234 -0.72 -17.93 3.30
CA ASP A 234 -0.61 -19.22 2.59
C ASP A 234 -1.83 -19.50 1.72
N GLU A 235 -3.01 -18.97 2.07
CA GLU A 235 -4.16 -18.88 1.17
C GLU A 235 -3.87 -17.92 -0.02
N ARG A 236 -3.26 -16.75 0.23
CA ARG A 236 -2.84 -15.81 -0.82
C ARG A 236 -1.81 -16.42 -1.78
N LYS A 237 -0.76 -17.07 -1.26
CA LYS A 237 0.25 -17.79 -2.07
C LYS A 237 -0.33 -18.95 -2.88
N SER A 238 -1.43 -19.53 -2.41
CA SER A 238 -2.14 -20.64 -3.06
C SER A 238 -3.26 -20.16 -3.99
N ASP A 239 -3.30 -18.86 -4.31
CA ASP A 239 -4.32 -18.20 -5.14
C ASP A 239 -5.77 -18.42 -4.67
N GLN A 240 -5.96 -18.50 -3.35
CA GLN A 240 -7.27 -18.74 -2.73
C GLN A 240 -7.99 -17.46 -2.29
N THR A 241 -7.41 -16.27 -2.49
CA THR A 241 -7.97 -14.95 -2.11
C THR A 241 -9.48 -14.86 -2.38
N LEU A 242 -9.90 -15.06 -3.63
CA LEU A 242 -11.30 -15.01 -4.05
C LEU A 242 -12.15 -16.07 -3.34
N ASN A 243 -11.67 -17.31 -3.25
CA ASN A 243 -12.38 -18.41 -2.62
C ASN A 243 -12.58 -18.20 -1.11
N VAL A 244 -11.64 -17.52 -0.43
CA VAL A 244 -11.70 -17.25 1.01
C VAL A 244 -12.66 -16.10 1.30
N ILE A 245 -12.49 -14.96 0.66
CA ILE A 245 -13.33 -13.77 0.94
C ILE A 245 -14.79 -13.99 0.51
N THR A 246 -15.04 -14.74 -0.58
CA THR A 246 -16.41 -15.12 -0.97
C THR A 246 -17.00 -16.20 -0.07
N ARG A 247 -16.22 -17.18 0.42
CA ARG A 247 -16.66 -18.14 1.45
C ARG A 247 -17.13 -17.43 2.73
N GLN A 248 -16.33 -16.50 3.23
CA GLN A 248 -16.63 -15.73 4.45
C GLN A 248 -17.89 -14.88 4.25
N LEU A 249 -17.98 -14.13 3.14
CA LEU A 249 -19.15 -13.31 2.84
C LEU A 249 -20.42 -14.15 2.60
N LYS A 250 -20.30 -15.32 1.97
CA LYS A 250 -21.43 -16.25 1.75
C LYS A 250 -22.05 -16.72 3.06
N ALA A 251 -21.23 -17.04 4.07
CA ALA A 251 -21.75 -17.47 5.36
C ALA A 251 -22.70 -16.44 6.00
N VAL A 252 -22.38 -15.15 5.84
CA VAL A 252 -23.27 -14.03 6.24
C VAL A 252 -24.49 -13.94 5.33
N ALA A 253 -24.30 -13.98 4.01
CA ALA A 253 -25.38 -13.87 3.03
C ALA A 253 -26.45 -14.97 3.18
N ASP A 254 -26.06 -16.20 3.49
CA ASP A 254 -26.97 -17.32 3.75
C ASP A 254 -27.93 -17.06 4.93
N LEU A 255 -27.52 -16.24 5.92
CA LEU A 255 -28.37 -15.85 7.06
C LEU A 255 -29.20 -14.57 6.78
N LEU A 256 -28.76 -13.72 5.85
CA LEU A 256 -29.46 -12.48 5.46
C LEU A 256 -30.40 -12.66 4.26
N VAL A 257 -30.40 -13.83 3.59
CA VAL A 257 -31.16 -14.12 2.35
C VAL A 257 -32.66 -13.82 2.42
N ASN A 258 -33.26 -13.84 3.62
CA ASN A 258 -34.70 -13.60 3.81
C ASN A 258 -35.05 -12.11 4.00
N ASP A 259 -34.07 -11.23 4.21
CA ASP A 259 -34.28 -9.78 4.36
C ASP A 259 -33.07 -9.01 3.83
N LEU A 260 -33.14 -8.63 2.55
CA LEU A 260 -32.08 -7.86 1.89
C LEU A 260 -31.94 -6.43 2.45
N SER A 261 -32.93 -5.90 3.17
CA SER A 261 -32.84 -4.54 3.74
C SER A 261 -31.75 -4.43 4.81
N LEU A 262 -31.38 -5.56 5.44
CA LEU A 262 -30.33 -5.65 6.45
C LEU A 262 -28.95 -5.23 5.92
N TRP A 263 -28.68 -5.38 4.61
CA TRP A 263 -27.41 -4.98 4.01
C TRP A 263 -27.15 -3.47 4.04
N SER A 264 -28.19 -2.63 4.13
CA SER A 264 -28.03 -1.18 4.34
C SER A 264 -27.29 -0.83 5.64
N ARG A 265 -27.26 -1.77 6.60
CA ARG A 265 -26.60 -1.67 7.90
C ARG A 265 -25.30 -2.48 7.98
N VAL A 266 -24.80 -2.99 6.86
CA VAL A 266 -23.53 -3.73 6.76
C VAL A 266 -22.49 -2.91 5.99
N VAL A 267 -21.26 -2.90 6.48
CA VAL A 267 -20.05 -2.44 5.79
C VAL A 267 -19.10 -3.63 5.73
N VAL A 268 -18.48 -3.91 4.59
CA VAL A 268 -17.45 -4.96 4.49
C VAL A 268 -16.07 -4.31 4.62
N ALA A 269 -15.23 -4.82 5.53
CA ALA A 269 -13.83 -4.44 5.63
C ALA A 269 -12.96 -5.55 5.02
N TYR A 270 -12.22 -5.26 3.96
CA TYR A 270 -11.22 -6.19 3.41
C TYR A 270 -9.90 -6.02 4.15
N GLU A 271 -9.51 -7.04 4.91
CA GLU A 271 -8.32 -7.12 5.73
C GLU A 271 -7.36 -8.18 5.18
N PRO A 272 -6.40 -7.84 4.31
CA PRO A 272 -5.36 -8.79 3.90
C PRO A 272 -4.52 -9.19 5.13
N VAL A 273 -4.86 -10.30 5.77
CA VAL A 273 -4.33 -10.71 7.09
C VAL A 273 -2.80 -10.86 7.04
N TRP A 274 -2.28 -11.23 5.88
CA TRP A 274 -0.85 -11.33 5.59
C TRP A 274 -0.08 -10.00 5.55
N ALA A 275 -0.76 -8.86 5.50
CA ALA A 275 -0.19 -7.52 5.57
C ALA A 275 -0.31 -6.87 6.97
N ILE A 276 -0.93 -7.56 7.94
CA ILE A 276 -1.15 -7.03 9.29
C ILE A 276 0.06 -7.36 10.18
N GLY A 277 0.89 -6.36 10.49
CA GLY A 277 2.03 -6.49 11.40
C GLY A 277 3.22 -7.30 10.86
N THR A 278 3.22 -7.64 9.57
CA THR A 278 4.26 -8.44 8.89
C THR A 278 5.34 -7.62 8.19
N GLY A 279 5.19 -6.29 8.13
CA GLY A 279 6.03 -5.38 7.34
C GLY A 279 5.73 -5.39 5.83
N VAL A 280 4.93 -6.33 5.34
CA VAL A 280 4.49 -6.37 3.94
C VAL A 280 3.21 -5.54 3.82
N VAL A 281 3.18 -4.56 2.91
CA VAL A 281 1.98 -3.76 2.64
C VAL A 281 1.36 -4.24 1.32
N ALA A 282 0.05 -4.52 1.31
CA ALA A 282 -0.66 -4.82 0.08
C ALA A 282 -0.70 -3.58 -0.83
N THR A 283 -0.44 -3.77 -2.12
CA THR A 283 -0.40 -2.64 -3.07
C THR A 283 -1.81 -2.10 -3.33
N PRO A 284 -1.94 -0.85 -3.82
CA PRO A 284 -3.26 -0.28 -4.11
C PRO A 284 -4.08 -1.16 -5.08
N GLU A 285 -3.45 -1.74 -6.10
CA GLU A 285 -4.09 -2.64 -7.05
C GLU A 285 -4.62 -3.91 -6.38
N GLN A 286 -3.87 -4.46 -5.41
CA GLN A 286 -4.27 -5.67 -4.67
C GLN A 286 -5.45 -5.42 -3.73
N ALA A 287 -5.59 -4.21 -3.20
CA ALA A 287 -6.79 -3.79 -2.47
C ALA A 287 -7.99 -3.64 -3.43
N GLN A 288 -7.79 -3.00 -4.58
CA GLN A 288 -8.85 -2.79 -5.57
C GLN A 288 -9.34 -4.10 -6.20
N ASP A 289 -8.45 -5.04 -6.51
CA ASP A 289 -8.82 -6.37 -7.03
C ASP A 289 -9.73 -7.10 -6.04
N ALA A 290 -9.42 -7.08 -4.75
CA ALA A 290 -10.25 -7.71 -3.72
C ALA A 290 -11.61 -7.01 -3.59
N HIS A 291 -11.65 -5.67 -3.60
CA HIS A 291 -12.88 -4.88 -3.56
C HIS A 291 -13.79 -5.16 -4.78
N LYS A 292 -13.20 -5.16 -6.00
CA LYS A 292 -13.87 -5.47 -7.27
C LYS A 292 -14.45 -6.89 -7.25
N ASN A 293 -13.67 -7.87 -6.80
CA ASN A 293 -14.09 -9.26 -6.68
C ASN A 293 -15.23 -9.45 -5.65
N LEU A 294 -15.15 -8.80 -4.48
CA LEU A 294 -16.23 -8.79 -3.49
C LEU A 294 -17.51 -8.18 -4.07
N ARG A 295 -17.42 -7.01 -4.72
CA ARG A 295 -18.59 -6.35 -5.34
C ARG A 295 -19.20 -7.21 -6.44
N ALA A 296 -18.39 -7.78 -7.32
CA ALA A 296 -18.84 -8.71 -8.37
C ALA A 296 -19.55 -9.96 -7.81
N TYR A 297 -19.06 -10.50 -6.68
CA TYR A 297 -19.74 -11.59 -5.98
C TYR A 297 -21.11 -11.16 -5.44
N VAL A 298 -21.21 -9.99 -4.79
CA VAL A 298 -22.48 -9.45 -4.26
C VAL A 298 -23.49 -9.24 -5.40
N THR A 299 -23.07 -8.66 -6.53
CA THR A 299 -23.93 -8.45 -7.72
C THR A 299 -24.51 -9.75 -8.25
N SER A 300 -23.72 -10.83 -8.26
CA SER A 300 -24.06 -12.09 -8.94
C SER A 300 -24.72 -13.15 -8.04
N HIS A 301 -24.43 -13.14 -6.74
CA HIS A 301 -24.88 -14.16 -5.78
C HIS A 301 -25.80 -13.63 -4.67
N ILE A 302 -25.90 -12.31 -4.49
CA ILE A 302 -26.72 -11.70 -3.43
C ILE A 302 -27.81 -10.84 -4.09
N ASN A 303 -27.48 -9.63 -4.56
CA ASN A 303 -28.39 -8.75 -5.28
C ASN A 303 -27.61 -7.55 -5.91
N PRO A 304 -27.90 -7.12 -7.16
CA PRO A 304 -27.26 -5.96 -7.79
C PRO A 304 -27.47 -4.60 -7.09
N GLU A 305 -28.65 -4.35 -6.51
CA GLU A 305 -28.97 -3.13 -5.75
C GLU A 305 -28.24 -3.12 -4.41
N VAL A 306 -28.08 -4.28 -3.77
CA VAL A 306 -27.18 -4.42 -2.61
C VAL A 306 -25.74 -4.13 -3.04
N ALA A 307 -25.33 -4.55 -4.24
CA ALA A 307 -23.96 -4.34 -4.72
C ALA A 307 -23.64 -2.90 -5.14
N SER A 308 -24.62 -2.03 -5.42
CA SER A 308 -24.38 -0.60 -5.62
C SER A 308 -24.19 0.12 -4.29
N GLU A 309 -25.06 -0.15 -3.31
CA GLU A 309 -25.06 0.56 -2.02
C GLU A 309 -24.04 0.01 -1.00
N LEU A 310 -23.57 -1.25 -1.16
CA LEU A 310 -22.66 -1.86 -0.20
C LEU A 310 -21.29 -1.16 -0.18
N ARG A 311 -20.98 -0.63 1.00
CA ARG A 311 -19.68 -0.01 1.30
C ARG A 311 -18.66 -1.10 1.59
N ILE A 312 -17.56 -1.07 0.83
CA ILE A 312 -16.41 -1.95 1.00
C ILE A 312 -15.21 -1.05 1.31
N ILE A 313 -14.62 -1.22 2.49
CA ILE A 313 -13.50 -0.42 2.99
C ILE A 313 -12.24 -1.29 3.11
N TYR A 314 -11.07 -0.68 2.95
CA TYR A 314 -9.79 -1.35 3.14
C TYR A 314 -9.35 -1.28 4.62
N GLY A 315 -9.08 -2.43 5.22
CA GLY A 315 -8.66 -2.59 6.62
C GLY A 315 -7.19 -2.97 6.82
N GLY A 316 -6.37 -2.94 5.76
CA GLY A 316 -4.93 -3.16 5.86
C GLY A 316 -4.15 -1.91 6.35
N SER A 317 -2.84 -1.87 6.11
CA SER A 317 -2.00 -0.76 6.58
C SER A 317 -2.29 0.56 5.84
N VAL A 318 -2.98 1.48 6.52
CA VAL A 318 -3.30 2.84 6.06
C VAL A 318 -2.58 3.87 6.91
N ASN A 319 -1.92 4.83 6.27
CA ASN A 319 -1.20 5.93 6.90
C ASN A 319 -1.35 7.22 6.07
N ALA A 320 -0.83 8.34 6.59
CA ALA A 320 -0.98 9.66 5.96
C ALA A 320 -0.29 9.83 4.59
N LYS A 321 0.56 8.88 4.16
CA LYS A 321 1.22 8.88 2.84
C LYS A 321 0.41 8.13 1.79
N ASN A 322 -0.14 6.95 2.13
CA ASN A 322 -0.86 6.09 1.19
C ASN A 322 -2.40 6.27 1.22
N SER A 323 -2.98 6.91 2.24
CA SER A 323 -4.44 7.04 2.37
C SER A 323 -5.10 7.75 1.18
N ALA A 324 -4.49 8.80 0.63
CA ALA A 324 -5.04 9.51 -0.52
C ALA A 324 -5.08 8.63 -1.79
N GLU A 325 -4.09 7.78 -1.97
CA GLU A 325 -4.01 6.80 -3.07
C GLU A 325 -5.03 5.66 -2.87
N LEU A 326 -5.07 5.09 -1.67
CA LEU A 326 -6.02 4.03 -1.29
C LEU A 326 -7.49 4.48 -1.27
N ILE A 327 -7.77 5.78 -1.17
CA ILE A 327 -9.11 6.37 -1.33
C ILE A 327 -9.37 6.75 -2.80
N ALA A 328 -8.34 7.11 -3.56
CA ALA A 328 -8.43 7.30 -5.01
C ALA A 328 -8.64 5.97 -5.77
N LEU A 329 -8.41 4.82 -5.12
CA LEU A 329 -8.92 3.51 -5.53
C LEU A 329 -10.46 3.48 -5.52
N HIS A 330 -11.03 4.03 -6.58
CA HIS A 330 -12.33 3.59 -7.05
C HIS A 330 -12.10 2.44 -8.03
N ASP A 331 -13.13 1.65 -8.31
CA ASP A 331 -13.13 0.92 -9.59
C ASP A 331 -12.92 1.95 -10.71
N THR A 332 -11.88 1.75 -11.54
CA THR A 332 -11.56 2.61 -12.70
C THR A 332 -12.59 2.42 -13.81
N THR A 333 -13.82 2.79 -13.47
CA THR A 333 -15.00 2.73 -14.31
C THR A 333 -14.92 3.78 -15.41
N VAL A 334 -15.72 3.57 -16.45
CA VAL A 334 -16.04 4.58 -17.47
C VAL A 334 -16.37 5.95 -16.84
N GLN A 335 -17.00 5.97 -15.67
CA GLN A 335 -17.48 7.18 -15.02
C GLN A 335 -16.35 8.13 -14.63
N THR A 336 -15.21 7.65 -14.10
CA THR A 336 -14.08 8.52 -13.68
C THR A 336 -13.34 9.15 -14.87
N LEU A 337 -13.41 8.53 -16.04
CA LEU A 337 -12.96 9.13 -17.32
C LEU A 337 -13.88 10.25 -17.80
N THR A 338 -15.12 10.31 -17.33
CA THR A 338 -16.13 11.31 -17.74
C THR A 338 -16.20 12.48 -16.77
N MET A 339 -16.24 12.20 -15.47
CA MET A 339 -16.34 13.21 -14.41
C MET A 339 -15.45 12.87 -13.22
N VAL A 340 -14.97 13.92 -12.54
CA VAL A 340 -14.23 13.81 -11.28
C VAL A 340 -15.01 14.56 -10.19
N PRO A 341 -15.17 13.98 -8.99
CA PRO A 341 -15.77 14.71 -7.88
C PRO A 341 -14.75 15.74 -7.34
N SER A 342 -15.16 17.00 -7.27
CA SER A 342 -14.49 18.05 -6.51
C SER A 342 -15.32 18.43 -5.29
N MET A 343 -14.68 18.99 -4.26
CA MET A 343 -15.36 19.43 -3.03
C MET A 343 -15.36 20.96 -2.98
N GLU A 344 -16.53 21.57 -3.14
CA GLU A 344 -16.68 23.02 -3.18
C GLU A 344 -17.69 23.48 -2.12
N ASN A 345 -17.23 24.29 -1.16
CA ASN A 345 -18.03 24.77 -0.01
C ASN A 345 -18.69 23.63 0.82
N GLY A 346 -18.01 22.50 0.98
CA GLY A 346 -18.53 21.35 1.73
C GLY A 346 -19.59 20.54 0.99
N ARG A 347 -19.60 20.58 -0.35
CA ARG A 347 -20.47 19.75 -1.18
C ARG A 347 -19.68 19.07 -2.30
N ILE A 348 -20.05 17.82 -2.59
CA ILE A 348 -19.55 17.11 -3.76
C ILE A 348 -20.15 17.75 -5.02
N ARG A 349 -19.27 18.30 -5.86
CA ARG A 349 -19.58 18.84 -7.17
C ARG A 349 -18.91 17.97 -8.22
N TRP A 350 -19.64 17.53 -9.23
CA TRP A 350 -19.05 16.81 -10.35
C TRP A 350 -18.50 17.80 -11.37
N GLU A 351 -17.22 17.64 -11.74
CA GLU A 351 -16.53 18.44 -12.74
C GLU A 351 -16.16 17.60 -13.97
N ASP A 352 -16.05 18.27 -15.13
CA ASP A 352 -15.48 17.69 -16.35
C ASP A 352 -14.12 17.04 -16.04
N SER A 353 -13.92 15.76 -16.39
CA SER A 353 -12.63 15.08 -16.20
C SER A 353 -11.48 15.75 -16.98
N PRO A 354 -10.20 15.40 -16.72
CA PRO A 354 -9.08 15.83 -17.55
C PRO A 354 -9.29 15.53 -19.05
N LEU A 355 -9.93 14.39 -19.38
CA LEU A 355 -10.29 14.00 -20.74
C LEU A 355 -11.37 14.94 -21.32
N VAL A 356 -12.49 15.13 -20.62
CA VAL A 356 -13.58 16.00 -21.10
C VAL A 356 -13.11 17.44 -21.25
N ARG A 357 -12.28 17.94 -20.32
CA ARG A 357 -11.63 19.26 -20.41
C ARG A 357 -10.64 19.36 -21.57
N ALA A 358 -9.89 18.30 -21.88
CA ALA A 358 -8.97 18.31 -23.00
C ALA A 358 -9.72 18.35 -24.35
N VAL A 359 -10.77 17.54 -24.50
CA VAL A 359 -11.65 17.51 -25.67
C VAL A 359 -12.34 18.87 -25.87
N LYS A 360 -12.99 19.39 -24.83
CA LYS A 360 -13.78 20.63 -24.84
C LYS A 360 -12.95 21.90 -25.07
N PHE A 361 -11.73 21.96 -24.54
CA PHE A 361 -10.85 23.13 -24.64
C PHE A 361 -9.68 22.96 -25.60
N GLY A 362 -9.64 21.88 -26.40
CA GLY A 362 -8.63 21.69 -27.44
C GLY A 362 -7.21 21.53 -26.93
N ARG A 363 -7.04 20.82 -25.82
CA ARG A 363 -5.74 20.59 -25.15
C ARG A 363 -5.14 19.26 -25.60
N THR A 364 -3.88 19.04 -25.26
CA THR A 364 -3.28 17.70 -25.30
C THR A 364 -3.70 16.93 -24.05
N LEU A 365 -4.25 15.73 -24.22
CA LEU A 365 -4.34 14.72 -23.17
C LEU A 365 -3.16 13.75 -23.35
N VAL A 366 -2.54 13.36 -22.24
CA VAL A 366 -1.57 12.25 -22.18
C VAL A 366 -2.17 11.21 -21.25
N VAL A 367 -2.24 9.97 -21.70
CA VAL A 367 -2.61 8.81 -20.88
C VAL A 367 -1.37 7.94 -20.77
N ASP A 368 -0.89 7.73 -19.55
CA ASP A 368 0.28 6.90 -19.27
C ASP A 368 -0.14 5.47 -18.90
N GLU A 369 0.78 4.51 -19.06
CA GLU A 369 0.62 3.08 -18.76
C GLU A 369 -0.71 2.46 -19.25
N ALA A 370 -1.18 2.84 -20.44
CA ALA A 370 -2.50 2.42 -20.94
C ALA A 370 -2.61 0.91 -21.22
N ASP A 371 -1.48 0.20 -21.32
CA ASP A 371 -1.41 -1.27 -21.31
C ASP A 371 -1.96 -1.89 -20.01
N LYS A 372 -2.09 -1.13 -18.91
CA LYS A 372 -2.71 -1.58 -17.66
C LYS A 372 -4.23 -1.30 -17.59
N ALA A 373 -4.80 -0.58 -18.56
CA ALA A 373 -6.21 -0.17 -18.51
C ALA A 373 -7.17 -1.38 -18.65
N PRO A 374 -8.28 -1.44 -17.88
CA PRO A 374 -9.32 -2.45 -18.05
C PRO A 374 -9.97 -2.38 -19.45
N LEU A 375 -10.45 -3.51 -19.98
CA LEU A 375 -11.05 -3.59 -21.32
C LEU A 375 -12.19 -2.58 -21.53
N GLU A 376 -12.99 -2.34 -20.48
CA GLU A 376 -14.10 -1.38 -20.47
C GLU A 376 -13.62 0.07 -20.71
N VAL A 377 -12.44 0.42 -20.18
CA VAL A 377 -11.77 1.71 -20.44
C VAL A 377 -11.28 1.77 -21.89
N VAL A 378 -10.69 0.68 -22.39
CA VAL A 378 -10.20 0.60 -23.77
C VAL A 378 -11.34 0.78 -24.78
N CYS A 379 -12.49 0.12 -24.58
CA CYS A 379 -13.67 0.27 -25.45
C CYS A 379 -14.23 1.71 -25.46
N VAL A 380 -14.16 2.44 -24.35
CA VAL A 380 -14.63 3.83 -24.28
C VAL A 380 -13.65 4.80 -24.96
N LEU A 381 -12.35 4.58 -24.82
CA LEU A 381 -11.34 5.31 -25.60
C LEU A 381 -11.48 5.02 -27.10
N LYS A 382 -11.80 3.77 -27.49
CA LYS A 382 -12.08 3.37 -28.89
C LYS A 382 -13.18 4.24 -29.50
N GLY A 383 -14.35 4.31 -28.87
CA GLY A 383 -15.48 5.12 -29.37
C GLY A 383 -15.14 6.62 -29.51
N LEU A 384 -14.45 7.21 -28.53
CA LEU A 384 -14.04 8.61 -28.58
C LEU A 384 -13.12 8.92 -29.79
N ILE A 385 -12.29 7.98 -30.20
CA ILE A 385 -11.23 8.18 -31.20
C ILE A 385 -11.69 7.74 -32.60
N GLU A 386 -12.29 6.56 -32.70
CA GLU A 386 -12.70 5.90 -33.95
C GLU A 386 -14.07 6.38 -34.44
N ASP A 387 -15.10 6.24 -33.62
CA ASP A 387 -16.45 6.76 -33.92
C ASP A 387 -16.47 8.29 -33.78
N GLY A 388 -15.62 8.84 -32.91
CA GLY A 388 -15.61 10.26 -32.56
C GLY A 388 -16.65 10.63 -31.48
N GLU A 389 -17.19 9.64 -30.78
CA GLU A 389 -18.33 9.82 -29.89
C GLU A 389 -18.14 9.12 -28.54
N MET A 390 -18.59 9.75 -27.45
CA MET A 390 -18.49 9.20 -26.10
C MET A 390 -19.61 9.73 -25.22
N LEU A 391 -20.38 8.84 -24.59
CA LEU A 391 -21.38 9.20 -23.58
C LEU A 391 -20.69 9.47 -22.24
N LEU A 392 -21.12 10.52 -21.54
CA LEU A 392 -20.63 10.90 -20.22
C LEU A 392 -21.57 10.45 -19.10
N GLY A 393 -21.04 10.28 -17.88
CA GLY A 393 -21.81 9.78 -16.74
C GLY A 393 -22.95 10.67 -16.25
N ASP A 394 -23.05 11.92 -16.74
CA ASP A 394 -24.15 12.85 -16.50
C ASP A 394 -25.14 12.96 -17.68
N GLY A 395 -25.03 12.07 -18.67
CA GLY A 395 -25.89 12.02 -19.86
C GLY A 395 -25.47 12.95 -20.99
N ARG A 396 -24.45 13.80 -20.80
CA ARG A 396 -23.85 14.58 -21.90
C ARG A 396 -23.13 13.66 -22.90
N ARG A 397 -22.94 14.12 -24.14
CA ARG A 397 -22.28 13.34 -25.21
C ARG A 397 -21.19 14.15 -25.89
N ILE A 398 -20.00 13.59 -25.99
CA ILE A 398 -18.94 14.07 -26.88
C ILE A 398 -19.27 13.63 -28.31
N VAL A 399 -19.09 14.52 -29.30
CA VAL A 399 -19.26 14.19 -30.74
C VAL A 399 -18.22 14.89 -31.63
N ASP A 400 -17.76 14.21 -32.68
CA ASP A 400 -16.95 14.79 -33.75
C ASP A 400 -17.84 15.24 -34.93
N ARG A 401 -18.16 16.53 -34.98
CA ARG A 401 -18.93 17.11 -36.09
C ARG A 401 -18.23 16.97 -37.47
N ALA A 402 -16.94 16.64 -37.53
CA ALA A 402 -16.26 16.36 -38.80
C ALA A 402 -16.56 14.96 -39.38
N LYS A 403 -17.05 14.01 -38.56
CA LYS A 403 -17.39 12.64 -39.00
C LYS A 403 -18.85 12.50 -39.47
N GLY A 404 -19.72 13.45 -39.15
CA GLY A 404 -21.08 13.54 -39.71
C GLY A 404 -22.05 12.45 -39.24
N THR A 405 -21.78 11.80 -38.11
CA THR A 405 -22.61 10.75 -37.49
C THR A 405 -23.84 11.30 -36.75
N PHE A 406 -23.83 12.59 -36.42
CA PHE A 406 -24.84 13.24 -35.57
C PHE A 406 -25.74 14.18 -36.37
N ASN A 407 -27.06 14.09 -36.19
CA ASN A 407 -28.02 15.06 -36.73
C ASN A 407 -28.14 16.25 -35.77
N ASP A 408 -28.02 17.48 -36.29
CA ASP A 408 -28.10 18.73 -35.50
C ASP A 408 -29.50 19.02 -34.89
N ASP A 409 -30.55 18.24 -35.21
CA ASP A 409 -31.97 18.53 -34.91
C ASP A 409 -32.35 18.55 -33.40
N HIS A 410 -31.43 18.27 -32.47
CA HIS A 410 -31.70 18.16 -31.02
C HIS A 410 -30.70 18.91 -30.10
N ASP A 411 -29.79 19.74 -30.63
CA ASP A 411 -28.72 20.39 -29.84
C ASP A 411 -29.15 21.74 -29.19
N ASP A 412 -30.21 21.71 -28.36
CA ASP A 412 -30.88 22.91 -27.82
C ASP A 412 -30.77 23.07 -26.27
N ASP A 413 -30.20 22.09 -25.56
CA ASP A 413 -30.03 22.12 -24.08
C ASP A 413 -28.57 22.21 -23.59
N GLY A 414 -27.58 22.09 -24.49
CA GLY A 414 -26.16 22.08 -24.16
C GLY A 414 -25.60 20.74 -23.68
N SER A 415 -26.33 19.63 -23.89
CA SER A 415 -25.86 18.27 -23.59
C SER A 415 -24.72 17.79 -24.50
N VAL A 416 -24.50 18.41 -25.66
CA VAL A 416 -23.48 18.02 -26.65
C VAL A 416 -22.15 18.76 -26.43
N ILE A 417 -21.04 18.02 -26.48
CA ILE A 417 -19.68 18.55 -26.41
C ILE A 417 -18.95 18.23 -27.72
N CYS A 418 -18.78 19.22 -28.58
CA CYS A 418 -18.04 19.03 -29.82
C CYS A 418 -16.54 18.81 -29.54
N ILE A 419 -15.91 17.81 -30.19
CA ILE A 419 -14.45 17.65 -30.14
C ILE A 419 -13.78 18.89 -30.74
N HIS A 420 -13.01 19.63 -29.94
CA HIS A 420 -12.36 20.84 -30.41
C HIS A 420 -11.22 20.50 -31.39
N PRO A 421 -11.08 21.12 -32.58
CA PRO A 421 -10.12 20.71 -33.62
C PRO A 421 -8.63 20.68 -33.23
N ARG A 422 -8.27 21.33 -32.11
CA ARG A 422 -6.92 21.31 -31.50
C ARG A 422 -6.69 20.18 -30.47
N PHE A 423 -7.72 19.43 -30.07
CA PHE A 423 -7.58 18.30 -29.17
C PHE A 423 -6.59 17.28 -29.73
N ARG A 424 -5.68 16.77 -28.90
CA ARG A 424 -4.73 15.72 -29.27
C ARG A 424 -4.63 14.73 -28.12
N LEU A 425 -4.60 13.45 -28.45
CA LEU A 425 -4.38 12.38 -27.50
C LEU A 425 -3.01 11.77 -27.76
N TRP A 426 -2.21 11.64 -26.69
CA TRP A 426 -1.03 10.79 -26.65
C TRP A 426 -1.30 9.66 -25.67
N VAL A 427 -0.91 8.45 -26.06
CA VAL A 427 -0.94 7.28 -25.21
C VAL A 427 0.47 6.75 -25.07
N LEU A 428 0.91 6.53 -23.84
CA LEU A 428 2.11 5.80 -23.50
C LEU A 428 1.68 4.42 -23.01
N ALA A 429 2.36 3.38 -23.49
CA ALA A 429 2.06 1.99 -23.15
C ALA A 429 3.34 1.16 -23.27
N ASN A 430 3.50 0.17 -22.40
CA ASN A 430 4.61 -0.79 -22.49
C ASN A 430 4.44 -1.70 -23.71
N ARG A 431 5.56 -2.15 -24.27
CA ARG A 431 5.56 -3.17 -25.34
C ARG A 431 5.11 -4.51 -24.76
N PRO A 432 4.10 -5.20 -25.33
CA PRO A 432 3.62 -6.48 -24.80
C PRO A 432 4.75 -7.53 -24.73
N GLY A 433 5.02 -8.05 -23.53
CA GLY A 433 6.07 -9.04 -23.29
C GLY A 433 6.67 -8.93 -21.88
N TYR A 434 7.22 -10.04 -21.37
CA TYR A 434 7.77 -10.10 -20.01
C TYR A 434 8.80 -8.98 -19.73
N PRO A 435 8.72 -8.27 -18.58
CA PRO A 435 7.81 -8.51 -17.44
C PRO A 435 6.40 -7.90 -17.61
N PHE A 436 6.19 -7.02 -18.58
CA PHE A 436 4.92 -6.34 -18.84
C PHE A 436 3.97 -7.23 -19.66
N LEU A 437 3.29 -8.15 -18.97
CA LEU A 437 2.31 -9.06 -19.57
C LEU A 437 1.25 -8.29 -20.40
N GLY A 438 0.76 -7.17 -19.86
CA GLY A 438 -0.13 -6.22 -20.54
C GLY A 438 -1.56 -6.71 -20.73
N ASN A 439 -2.52 -5.80 -20.66
CA ASN A 439 -3.86 -6.03 -21.19
C ASN A 439 -3.87 -5.85 -22.72
N ASN A 440 -4.94 -6.29 -23.35
CA ASN A 440 -5.17 -6.25 -24.80
C ASN A 440 -5.21 -4.83 -25.44
N PHE A 441 -4.79 -3.75 -24.76
CA PHE A 441 -4.89 -2.36 -25.27
C PHE A 441 -4.42 -2.24 -26.73
N PHE A 442 -3.22 -2.75 -27.04
CA PHE A 442 -2.69 -2.64 -28.40
C PHE A 442 -3.40 -3.57 -29.43
N SER A 443 -4.02 -4.68 -29.01
CA SER A 443 -4.79 -5.53 -29.92
C SER A 443 -6.20 -5.03 -30.20
N GLU A 444 -6.84 -4.32 -29.26
CA GLU A 444 -8.19 -3.78 -29.44
C GLU A 444 -8.23 -2.38 -30.08
N VAL A 445 -7.17 -1.55 -29.91
CA VAL A 445 -7.12 -0.15 -30.42
C VAL A 445 -5.78 0.27 -31.04
N GLY A 446 -4.83 -0.64 -31.28
CA GLY A 446 -3.52 -0.28 -31.85
C GLY A 446 -3.57 0.27 -33.28
N ASP A 447 -4.65 0.02 -34.03
CA ASP A 447 -4.87 0.43 -35.42
C ASP A 447 -5.41 1.87 -35.55
N ILE A 448 -6.10 2.39 -34.53
CA ILE A 448 -6.65 3.76 -34.52
C ILE A 448 -5.64 4.82 -34.01
N PHE A 449 -4.42 4.43 -33.65
CA PHE A 449 -3.33 5.32 -33.27
C PHE A 449 -2.22 5.39 -34.34
N SER A 450 -1.61 6.57 -34.50
CA SER A 450 -0.31 6.72 -35.17
C SER A 450 0.79 6.21 -34.23
N THR A 451 0.92 4.89 -34.13
CA THR A 451 1.86 4.24 -33.20
C THR A 451 3.31 4.54 -33.55
N HIS A 452 4.05 5.03 -32.57
CA HIS A 452 5.50 5.17 -32.63
C HIS A 452 6.12 4.28 -31.55
N VAL A 453 6.84 3.23 -31.96
CA VAL A 453 7.64 2.42 -31.04
C VAL A 453 8.85 3.25 -30.62
N LEU A 454 9.07 3.38 -29.31
CA LEU A 454 10.29 3.93 -28.75
C LEU A 454 11.21 2.76 -28.42
N ASP A 455 12.16 2.50 -29.31
CA ASP A 455 13.26 1.57 -29.07
C ASP A 455 14.25 2.15 -28.04
N ASN A 456 15.19 1.32 -27.58
CA ASN A 456 16.29 1.79 -26.73
C ASN A 456 17.10 2.89 -27.45
N PRO A 457 17.61 3.91 -26.72
CA PRO A 457 18.37 4.99 -27.33
C PRO A 457 19.61 4.47 -28.05
N ASP A 458 19.94 5.08 -29.19
CA ASP A 458 21.18 4.76 -29.91
C ASP A 458 22.42 5.12 -29.06
N PRO A 459 23.61 4.53 -29.32
CA PRO A 459 24.78 4.74 -28.46
C PRO A 459 25.25 6.19 -28.32
N ALA A 460 24.94 7.10 -29.26
CA ALA A 460 25.26 8.52 -29.10
C ALA A 460 24.20 9.26 -28.26
N SER A 461 22.92 8.93 -28.43
CA SER A 461 21.83 9.43 -27.58
C SER A 461 21.94 8.93 -26.14
N GLU A 462 22.28 7.66 -25.92
CA GLU A 462 22.48 7.10 -24.58
C GLU A 462 23.71 7.73 -23.90
N LEU A 463 24.83 7.88 -24.62
CA LEU A 463 26.01 8.58 -24.10
C LEU A 463 25.70 10.02 -23.69
N ALA A 464 24.97 10.77 -24.53
CA ALA A 464 24.57 12.14 -24.22
C ALA A 464 23.64 12.21 -23.00
N LEU A 465 22.75 11.22 -22.83
CA LEU A 465 21.90 11.09 -21.64
C LEU A 465 22.73 10.81 -20.38
N LEU A 466 23.69 9.87 -20.44
CA LEU A 466 24.57 9.59 -19.30
C LEU A 466 25.43 10.81 -18.94
N GLN A 467 26.02 11.49 -19.93
CA GLN A 467 26.78 12.73 -19.72
C GLN A 467 25.94 13.86 -19.08
N SER A 468 24.63 13.90 -19.33
CA SER A 468 23.73 14.89 -18.71
C SER A 468 23.49 14.64 -17.21
N TYR A 469 23.69 13.40 -16.74
CA TYR A 469 23.58 13.01 -15.34
C TYR A 469 24.94 12.84 -14.63
N ALA A 470 26.02 12.66 -15.39
CA ALA A 470 27.36 12.38 -14.89
C ALA A 470 28.43 13.21 -15.64
N PRO A 471 28.40 14.57 -15.53
CA PRO A 471 29.25 15.46 -16.32
C PRO A 471 30.74 15.44 -15.93
N ASN A 472 31.11 14.93 -14.75
CA ASN A 472 32.51 14.81 -14.32
C ASN A 472 33.07 13.39 -14.56
N VAL A 473 32.22 12.38 -14.77
CA VAL A 473 32.65 11.03 -15.17
C VAL A 473 33.21 11.06 -16.59
N SER A 474 34.36 10.41 -16.80
CA SER A 474 35.04 10.45 -18.10
C SER A 474 34.22 9.81 -19.23
N THR A 475 34.19 10.46 -20.39
CA THR A 475 33.45 10.00 -21.58
C THR A 475 33.82 8.57 -22.01
N ASP A 476 35.06 8.14 -21.83
CA ASP A 476 35.51 6.76 -22.14
C ASP A 476 34.84 5.71 -21.23
N VAL A 477 34.65 6.02 -19.94
CA VAL A 477 33.88 5.17 -19.00
C VAL A 477 32.41 5.14 -19.39
N LEU A 478 31.80 6.28 -19.70
CA LEU A 478 30.39 6.33 -20.10
C LEU A 478 30.14 5.63 -21.45
N MET A 479 31.07 5.71 -22.40
CA MET A 479 31.02 4.96 -23.66
C MET A 479 31.06 3.44 -23.43
N LYS A 480 31.94 2.96 -22.54
CA LYS A 480 32.01 1.54 -22.17
C LYS A 480 30.73 1.06 -21.49
N LEU A 481 30.15 1.88 -20.62
CA LEU A 481 28.88 1.60 -19.96
C LEU A 481 27.71 1.47 -20.96
N CYS A 482 27.60 2.39 -21.94
CA CYS A 482 26.63 2.29 -23.03
C CYS A 482 26.83 1.02 -23.87
N ALA A 483 28.09 0.69 -24.21
CA ALA A 483 28.42 -0.49 -25.01
C ALA A 483 28.00 -1.79 -24.31
N ALA A 484 28.32 -1.94 -23.02
CA ALA A 484 27.96 -3.12 -22.24
C ALA A 484 26.44 -3.25 -22.06
N PHE A 485 25.71 -2.17 -21.77
CA PHE A 485 24.24 -2.20 -21.74
C PHE A 485 23.62 -2.51 -23.11
N SER A 486 24.24 -2.07 -24.21
CA SER A 486 23.83 -2.47 -25.56
C SER A 486 24.03 -3.97 -25.82
N GLU A 487 25.10 -4.58 -25.28
CA GLU A 487 25.33 -6.02 -25.39
C GLU A 487 24.34 -6.82 -24.53
N LEU A 488 24.10 -6.42 -23.27
CA LEU A 488 23.09 -7.04 -22.41
C LEU A 488 21.70 -7.06 -23.06
N ARG A 489 21.27 -5.94 -23.65
CA ARG A 489 19.98 -5.86 -24.37
C ARG A 489 19.94 -6.78 -25.58
N SER A 490 21.02 -6.87 -26.35
CA SER A 490 21.17 -7.84 -27.45
C SER A 490 21.08 -9.30 -26.95
N MET A 491 21.64 -9.63 -25.79
CA MET A 491 21.50 -10.97 -25.20
C MET A 491 20.05 -11.31 -24.84
N VAL A 492 19.23 -10.31 -24.48
CA VAL A 492 17.79 -10.50 -24.19
C VAL A 492 16.98 -10.65 -25.48
N GLU A 493 17.25 -9.82 -26.49
CA GLU A 493 16.60 -9.93 -27.82
C GLU A 493 16.87 -11.27 -28.51
N ASN A 494 18.07 -11.83 -28.32
CA ASN A 494 18.45 -13.17 -28.78
C ASN A 494 17.97 -14.30 -27.85
N GLY A 495 17.12 -14.03 -26.85
CA GLY A 495 16.56 -15.01 -25.91
C GLY A 495 17.60 -15.72 -25.03
N THR A 496 18.81 -15.16 -24.93
CA THR A 496 19.92 -15.72 -24.13
C THR A 496 19.82 -15.29 -22.66
N MET A 497 19.29 -14.10 -22.40
CA MET A 497 18.92 -13.60 -21.07
C MET A 497 17.42 -13.30 -20.96
N THR A 498 16.89 -13.31 -19.74
CA THR A 498 15.46 -13.09 -19.43
C THR A 498 15.16 -11.71 -18.85
N TYR A 499 16.15 -11.00 -18.30
CA TYR A 499 15.97 -9.70 -17.67
C TYR A 499 16.34 -8.55 -18.63
N PRO A 500 15.40 -7.65 -19.00
CA PRO A 500 15.65 -6.57 -19.94
C PRO A 500 16.35 -5.37 -19.27
N TYR A 501 17.68 -5.45 -19.11
CA TYR A 501 18.51 -4.37 -18.58
C TYR A 501 18.26 -3.04 -19.31
N SER A 502 17.95 -1.99 -18.56
CA SER A 502 17.41 -0.74 -19.07
C SER A 502 18.39 0.43 -18.97
N THR A 503 18.16 1.47 -19.77
CA THR A 503 18.89 2.75 -19.66
C THR A 503 18.74 3.40 -18.27
N ARG A 504 17.71 3.05 -17.48
CA ARG A 504 17.54 3.58 -16.10
C ARG A 504 18.66 3.10 -15.18
N GLU A 505 19.11 1.85 -15.33
CA GLU A 505 20.21 1.28 -14.53
C GLU A 505 21.58 1.82 -14.99
N ALA A 506 21.78 1.99 -16.30
CA ALA A 506 22.96 2.70 -16.82
C ALA A 506 23.05 4.16 -16.28
N VAL A 507 21.90 4.85 -16.18
CA VAL A 507 21.81 6.17 -15.53
C VAL A 507 22.08 6.11 -14.02
N ALA A 508 21.66 5.04 -13.33
CA ALA A 508 21.96 4.85 -11.90
C ALA A 508 23.48 4.65 -11.66
N ILE A 509 24.12 3.81 -12.48
CA ILE A 509 25.58 3.58 -12.44
C ILE A 509 26.34 4.88 -12.74
N ALA A 510 25.92 5.63 -13.77
CA ALA A 510 26.53 6.91 -14.11
C ALA A 510 26.41 7.93 -12.95
N LYS A 511 25.23 8.03 -12.30
CA LYS A 511 25.02 8.88 -11.12
C LYS A 511 25.84 8.44 -9.91
N HIS A 512 26.04 7.14 -9.72
CA HIS A 512 26.91 6.64 -8.64
C HIS A 512 28.36 7.03 -8.89
N LEU A 513 28.89 6.82 -10.10
CA LEU A 513 30.25 7.23 -10.47
C LEU A 513 30.48 8.75 -10.39
N GLU A 514 29.44 9.56 -10.63
CA GLU A 514 29.47 11.02 -10.45
C GLU A 514 29.53 11.42 -8.96
N ALA A 515 28.79 10.71 -8.09
CA ALA A 515 28.76 10.96 -6.66
C ALA A 515 29.98 10.38 -5.91
N PHE A 516 30.56 9.30 -6.42
CA PHE A 516 31.67 8.54 -5.81
C PHE A 516 32.80 8.27 -6.82
N PRO A 517 33.59 9.28 -7.24
CA PRO A 517 34.57 9.11 -8.33
C PRO A 517 35.76 8.17 -8.03
N GLU A 518 35.96 7.80 -6.77
CA GLU A 518 36.96 6.81 -6.34
C GLU A 518 36.46 5.36 -6.48
N ASP A 519 35.15 5.14 -6.65
CA ASP A 519 34.57 3.81 -6.85
C ASP A 519 34.84 3.33 -8.29
N GLY A 520 35.48 2.17 -8.41
CA GLY A 520 35.71 1.55 -9.71
C GLY A 520 34.40 1.16 -10.41
N VAL A 521 34.39 1.25 -11.74
CA VAL A 521 33.23 0.86 -12.58
C VAL A 521 32.75 -0.56 -12.25
N ALA A 522 33.68 -1.52 -12.06
CA ALA A 522 33.36 -2.89 -11.68
C ALA A 522 32.71 -3.01 -10.28
N TYR A 523 33.11 -2.17 -9.31
CA TYR A 523 32.50 -2.16 -7.97
C TYR A 523 31.11 -1.52 -8.00
N THR A 524 30.93 -0.45 -8.76
CA THR A 524 29.61 0.17 -9.00
C THR A 524 28.67 -0.81 -9.69
N LEU A 525 29.15 -1.55 -10.69
CA LEU A 525 28.40 -2.61 -11.37
C LEU A 525 28.04 -3.75 -10.42
N GLU A 526 28.96 -4.24 -9.60
CA GLU A 526 28.65 -5.32 -8.65
C GLU A 526 27.64 -4.87 -7.57
N ASN A 527 27.63 -3.59 -7.17
CA ASN A 527 26.60 -3.04 -6.28
C ASN A 527 25.22 -2.91 -6.96
N VAL A 528 25.16 -2.41 -8.21
CA VAL A 528 23.88 -2.20 -8.93
C VAL A 528 23.28 -3.51 -9.44
N LEU A 529 24.12 -4.47 -9.83
CA LEU A 529 23.72 -5.79 -10.34
C LEU A 529 23.81 -6.90 -9.27
N ALA A 530 23.97 -6.53 -7.99
CA ALA A 530 24.13 -7.47 -6.86
C ALA A 530 23.01 -8.52 -6.77
N PHE A 531 21.78 -8.13 -7.16
CA PHE A 531 20.57 -8.95 -7.09
C PHE A 531 20.69 -10.25 -7.90
N ASP A 532 21.38 -10.20 -9.05
CA ASP A 532 21.61 -11.36 -9.93
C ASP A 532 22.71 -12.30 -9.41
N GLY A 533 23.39 -11.95 -8.31
CA GLY A 533 24.55 -12.66 -7.77
C GLY A 533 24.28 -14.11 -7.32
N TYR A 534 23.01 -14.51 -7.21
CA TYR A 534 22.57 -15.85 -6.82
C TYR A 534 22.44 -16.84 -8.01
N ASP A 535 22.32 -16.36 -9.25
CA ASP A 535 22.40 -17.23 -10.44
C ASP A 535 23.85 -17.24 -10.97
N ALA A 536 24.52 -18.38 -10.79
CA ALA A 536 25.90 -18.57 -11.23
C ALA A 536 26.08 -18.54 -12.76
N ALA A 537 25.06 -18.87 -13.54
CA ALA A 537 25.10 -18.80 -15.01
C ALA A 537 24.86 -17.37 -15.50
N LEU A 538 23.95 -16.62 -14.86
CA LEU A 538 23.75 -15.20 -15.12
C LEU A 538 25.00 -14.39 -14.74
N ARG A 539 25.55 -14.61 -13.54
CA ARG A 539 26.77 -13.94 -13.05
C ARG A 539 28.01 -14.24 -13.90
N GLN A 540 28.13 -15.43 -14.51
CA GLN A 540 29.19 -15.70 -15.46
C GLN A 540 29.04 -14.84 -16.72
N ARG A 541 27.84 -14.79 -17.32
CA ARG A 541 27.59 -13.99 -18.53
C ARG A 541 27.76 -12.49 -18.30
N LEU A 542 27.35 -11.99 -17.12
CA LEU A 542 27.59 -10.59 -16.75
C LEU A 542 29.10 -10.29 -16.70
N ARG A 543 29.93 -11.21 -16.18
CA ARG A 543 31.40 -11.06 -16.25
C ARG A 543 31.92 -11.08 -17.69
N ASP A 544 31.41 -11.99 -18.52
CA ASP A 544 31.82 -12.11 -19.93
C ASP A 544 31.55 -10.80 -20.73
N VAL A 545 30.52 -10.03 -20.36
CA VAL A 545 30.17 -8.72 -20.97
C VAL A 545 30.93 -7.54 -20.35
N PHE A 546 31.17 -7.52 -19.04
CA PHE A 546 31.78 -6.36 -18.35
C PHE A 546 33.31 -6.42 -18.22
N GLY A 547 33.95 -7.60 -18.33
CA GLY A 547 35.41 -7.80 -18.35
C GLY A 547 36.03 -8.33 -17.05
#